data_AF-A0A947A332-F1
#
_entry.id   AF-A0A947A332-F1
#
_cell.length_a   1.000
_cell.length_b   1.000
_cell.length_c   1.000
_cell.angle_alpha   90.00
_cell.angle_beta   90.00
_cell.angle_gamma   90.00
#
_symmetry.space_group_name_H-M   'P 1'
#
loop_
_entity.id
_entity.type
_entity.pdbx_description
1 polymer ?
#
loop_
_entity_poly.entity_id
_entity_poly.type
_entity_poly.pdbx_seq_one_letter_code
_entity_poly.pdbx_strand_id
1 'polypeptide(L)'
;INDEDWVLVTGIANPDPLLDFLKSQNKKLRHSKFPDHHNFSDRELKELSREPAILTTEKDYMRLRDKIPPEKLYYLPIEVDFLDSGDIEFEKRIESFINKKEV
;
A
#
# COMPACT_ATOMS: atom_id res chain seq x y z
N ILE A 1 -19.02 4.42 10.24
CA ILE A 1 -17.64 4.13 10.67
C ILE A 1 -16.94 5.48 10.73
N ASN A 2 -16.55 5.93 11.92
CA ASN A 2 -15.80 7.17 12.11
C ASN A 2 -14.32 6.92 11.83
N ASP A 3 -13.53 7.95 11.53
CA ASP A 3 -12.09 7.78 11.25
C ASP A 3 -11.32 7.15 12.43
N GLU A 4 -11.81 7.32 13.66
CA GLU A 4 -11.26 6.69 14.88
C GLU A 4 -11.44 5.17 14.94
N ASP A 5 -12.36 4.61 14.13
CA ASP A 5 -12.63 3.18 14.03
C ASP A 5 -11.68 2.45 13.06
N TRP A 6 -10.82 3.20 12.37
CA TRP A 6 -9.89 2.66 11.37
C TRP A 6 -8.49 2.51 11.92
N VAL A 7 -7.86 1.38 11.61
CA VAL A 7 -6.43 1.16 11.82
C VAL A 7 -5.69 1.20 10.48
N LEU A 8 -4.58 1.92 10.41
CA LEU A 8 -3.62 1.81 9.33
C LEU A 8 -2.63 0.70 9.68
N VAL A 9 -2.47 -0.29 8.81
CA VAL A 9 -1.46 -1.35 8.94
C VAL A 9 -0.41 -1.16 7.85
N THR A 10 0.87 -1.16 8.21
CA THR A 10 1.96 -1.08 7.22
C THR A 10 3.08 -2.05 7.56
N GLY A 11 3.49 -2.86 6.59
CA GLY A 11 4.67 -3.75 6.61
C GLY A 11 5.64 -3.36 5.49
N ILE A 12 5.99 -2.07 5.41
CA ILE A 12 6.86 -1.49 4.39
C ILE A 12 8.02 -0.73 5.02
N ALA A 13 9.14 -0.60 4.29
CA ALA A 13 10.36 0.05 4.79
C ALA A 13 10.14 1.48 5.31
N ASN A 14 9.38 2.31 4.58
CA ASN A 14 9.08 3.69 4.98
C ASN A 14 7.59 4.03 4.84
N PRO A 15 6.82 4.06 5.94
CA PRO A 15 5.41 4.44 5.93
C PRO A 15 5.17 5.95 6.05
N ASP A 16 6.20 6.76 6.30
CA ASP A 16 6.03 8.18 6.64
C ASP A 16 5.32 8.99 5.53
N PRO A 17 5.62 8.80 4.22
CA PRO A 17 4.89 9.51 3.16
C PRO A 17 3.38 9.22 3.16
N LEU A 18 2.99 7.98 3.44
CA LEU A 18 1.59 7.58 3.53
C LEU A 18 0.92 8.20 4.77
N LEU A 19 1.61 8.21 5.90
CA LEU A 19 1.11 8.85 7.12
C LEU A 19 0.89 10.34 6.92
N ASP A 20 1.83 11.02 6.28
CA ASP A 20 1.75 12.47 6.05
C ASP A 20 0.66 12.82 5.03
N PHE A 21 0.49 11.99 3.99
CA PHE A 21 -0.65 12.09 3.09
C PHE A 21 -1.97 11.97 3.86
N LEU A 22 -2.17 10.93 4.67
CA LEU A 22 -3.42 10.73 5.42
C LEU A 22 -3.68 11.86 6.41
N LYS A 23 -2.64 12.35 7.10
CA LYS A 23 -2.76 13.54 7.97
C LYS A 23 -3.19 14.78 7.18
N SER A 24 -2.65 15.00 5.97
CA SER A 24 -3.03 16.12 5.10
C SER A 24 -4.52 16.08 4.70
N GLN A 25 -5.10 14.88 4.65
CA GLN A 25 -6.52 14.64 4.39
C GLN A 25 -7.38 14.70 5.67
N ASN A 26 -6.83 15.19 6.79
CA ASN A 26 -7.45 15.20 8.12
C ASN A 26 -7.85 13.80 8.63
N LYS A 27 -7.23 12.73 8.12
CA LYS A 27 -7.45 11.36 8.60
C LYS A 27 -6.49 11.06 9.75
N LYS A 28 -7.05 10.87 10.95
CA LYS A 28 -6.30 10.49 12.16
C LYS A 28 -6.54 9.03 12.48
N LEU A 29 -5.87 8.15 11.74
CA LEU A 29 -5.97 6.71 11.95
C LEU A 29 -4.99 6.24 13.01
N ARG A 30 -5.37 5.22 13.80
CA ARG A 30 -4.39 4.53 14.64
C ARG A 30 -3.43 3.75 13.74
N HIS A 31 -2.13 3.90 13.94
CA HIS A 31 -1.13 3.23 13.09
C HIS A 31 -0.52 2.01 13.80
N SER A 32 -0.57 0.87 13.14
CA SER A 32 0.13 -0.36 13.50
C SER A 32 1.24 -0.63 12.48
N LYS A 33 2.49 -0.37 12.90
CA LYS A 33 3.68 -0.52 12.05
C LYS A 33 4.35 -1.88 12.30
N PHE A 34 4.62 -2.58 11.22
CA PHE A 34 5.35 -3.84 11.19
C PHE A 34 6.63 -3.70 10.34
N PRO A 35 7.64 -4.58 10.55
CA PRO A 35 8.82 -4.64 9.69
C PRO A 35 8.48 -4.91 8.22
N ASP A 36 9.36 -4.54 7.29
CA ASP A 36 9.20 -4.98 5.91
C ASP A 36 9.30 -6.51 5.83
N HIS A 37 8.51 -7.11 4.93
CA HIS A 37 8.36 -8.56 4.82
C HIS A 37 7.90 -9.27 6.11
N HIS A 38 7.20 -8.57 7.00
CA HIS A 38 6.66 -9.18 8.22
C HIS A 38 5.76 -10.37 7.93
N ASN A 39 6.03 -11.48 8.61
CA ASN A 39 5.16 -12.64 8.64
C ASN A 39 4.21 -12.50 9.83
N PHE A 40 2.96 -12.10 9.55
CA PHE A 40 1.93 -11.98 10.56
C PHE A 40 1.67 -13.33 11.25
N SER A 41 1.85 -13.36 12.56
CA SER A 41 1.51 -14.49 13.42
C SER A 41 0.00 -14.63 13.60
N ASP A 42 -0.46 -15.84 13.97
CA ASP A 42 -1.89 -16.09 14.23
C ASP A 42 -2.47 -15.17 15.30
N ARG A 43 -1.66 -14.82 16.30
CA ARG A 43 -2.06 -13.88 17.35
C ARG A 43 -2.32 -12.49 16.78
N GLU A 44 -1.38 -11.96 15.99
CA GLU A 44 -1.54 -10.64 15.37
C GLU A 44 -2.72 -10.62 14.41
N LEU A 45 -2.92 -11.68 13.61
CA LEU A 45 -4.07 -11.80 12.71
C LEU A 45 -5.40 -11.80 13.46
N LYS A 46 -5.45 -12.48 14.62
CA LYS A 46 -6.62 -12.50 15.49
C LYS A 46 -6.89 -11.12 16.11
N GLU A 47 -5.85 -10.38 16.48
CA GLU A 47 -5.97 -9.02 16.98
C GLU A 47 -6.45 -8.08 15.87
N LEU A 48 -5.84 -8.12 14.67
CA LEU A 48 -6.25 -7.34 13.50
C LEU A 48 -7.69 -7.65 13.05
N SER A 49 -8.12 -8.92 13.08
CA SER A 49 -9.49 -9.30 12.69
C SER A 49 -10.58 -8.71 13.60
N ARG A 50 -10.22 -8.27 14.81
CA ARG A 50 -11.15 -7.59 15.74
C ARG A 50 -11.36 -6.13 15.38
N GLU A 51 -10.47 -5.54 14.59
CA GLU A 51 -10.60 -4.16 14.16
C GLU A 51 -11.88 -3.98 13.31
N PRO A 52 -12.56 -2.82 13.41
CA PRO A 52 -13.73 -2.55 12.59
C PRO A 52 -13.37 -2.41 11.11
N ALA A 53 -12.28 -1.69 10.81
CA ALA A 53 -11.77 -1.47 9.47
C ALA A 53 -10.24 -1.32 9.47
N ILE A 54 -9.58 -1.95 8.51
CA ILE A 54 -8.13 -1.89 8.30
C ILE A 54 -7.88 -1.24 6.96
N LEU A 55 -7.13 -0.13 6.97
CA LEU A 55 -6.50 0.44 5.78
C LEU A 55 -5.06 -0.04 5.70
N THR A 56 -4.58 -0.38 4.51
CA THR A 56 -3.17 -0.78 4.31
C THR A 56 -2.66 -0.41 2.92
N THR A 57 -1.45 -0.82 2.57
CA THR A 57 -0.90 -0.70 1.21
C THR A 57 -1.36 -1.89 0.36
N GLU A 58 -1.37 -1.76 -0.96
CA GLU A 58 -1.70 -2.90 -1.84
C GLU A 58 -0.79 -4.12 -1.60
N LYS A 59 0.51 -3.86 -1.35
CA LYS A 59 1.50 -4.91 -1.03
C LYS A 59 1.11 -5.71 0.22
N ASP A 60 0.72 -5.03 1.28
CA ASP A 60 0.34 -5.68 2.55
C ASP A 60 -1.07 -6.26 2.49
N TYR A 61 -1.97 -5.65 1.71
CA TYR A 61 -3.29 -6.21 1.41
C TYR A 61 -3.18 -7.61 0.80
N MET A 62 -2.28 -7.80 -0.18
CA MET A 62 -2.04 -9.13 -0.78
C MET A 62 -1.59 -10.19 0.24
N ARG A 63 -0.94 -9.80 1.33
CA ARG A 63 -0.52 -10.71 2.40
C ARG A 63 -1.62 -11.01 3.41
N LEU A 64 -2.61 -10.12 3.53
CA LEU A 64 -3.68 -10.17 4.53
C LEU A 64 -5.03 -10.65 3.97
N ARG A 65 -5.27 -10.54 2.66
CA ARG A 65 -6.59 -10.75 2.02
C ARG A 65 -7.25 -12.11 2.31
N ASP A 66 -6.45 -13.16 2.49
CA ASP A 66 -6.93 -14.52 2.75
C ASP A 66 -6.97 -14.84 4.25
N LYS A 67 -6.58 -13.88 5.11
CA LYS A 67 -6.42 -14.04 6.56
C LYS A 67 -7.34 -13.12 7.37
N ILE A 68 -7.79 -12.02 6.77
CA ILE A 68 -8.68 -11.01 7.35
C ILE A 68 -9.98 -11.00 6.54
N PRO A 69 -11.16 -10.86 7.18
CA PRO A 69 -12.42 -10.77 6.47
C PRO A 69 -12.40 -9.65 5.40
N PRO A 70 -12.79 -9.93 4.14
CA PRO A 70 -12.65 -8.99 3.03
C PRO A 70 -13.45 -7.70 3.23
N GLU A 71 -14.56 -7.75 3.96
CA GLU A 71 -15.38 -6.58 4.29
C GLU A 71 -14.71 -5.60 5.28
N LYS A 72 -13.60 -6.01 5.90
CA LYS A 72 -12.83 -5.20 6.86
C LYS A 72 -11.49 -4.72 6.31
N LEU A 73 -11.01 -5.28 5.21
CA LEU A 73 -9.67 -5.02 4.70
C LEU A 73 -9.75 -4.13 3.45
N TYR A 74 -9.07 -2.99 3.52
CA TYR A 74 -9.03 -1.98 2.47
C TYR A 74 -7.58 -1.59 2.18
N TYR A 75 -7.31 -1.16 0.96
CA TYR A 75 -6.01 -0.59 0.60
C TYR A 75 -6.18 0.76 -0.06
N LEU A 76 -5.18 1.63 0.10
CA LEU A 76 -5.09 2.87 -0.65
C LEU A 76 -4.31 2.62 -1.95
N PRO A 77 -4.96 2.68 -3.13
CA PRO A 77 -4.25 2.53 -4.40
C PRO A 77 -3.30 3.71 -4.64
N ILE A 78 -2.21 3.43 -5.36
CA ILE A 78 -1.27 4.45 -5.84
C ILE A 78 -1.25 4.32 -7.35
N GLU A 79 -1.35 5.46 -8.03
CA GLU A 79 -1.22 5.55 -9.48
C GLU A 79 0.09 6.27 -9.82
N VAL A 80 0.71 5.84 -10.92
CA VAL A 80 1.89 6.49 -11.49
C VAL A 80 1.43 7.25 -12.72
N ASP A 81 1.82 8.51 -12.78
CA ASP A 81 1.55 9.36 -13.94
C ASP A 81 2.87 9.92 -14.50
N PHE A 82 2.93 10.03 -15.82
CA PHE A 82 4.05 10.64 -16.51
C PHE A 82 3.76 12.13 -16.72
N LEU A 83 4.68 12.98 -16.28
CA LEU A 83 4.56 14.42 -16.50
C LEU A 83 4.91 14.77 -17.96
N ASP A 84 4.22 15.77 -18.50
CA ASP A 84 4.40 16.29 -19.86
C ASP A 84 4.35 15.19 -20.94
N SER A 85 5.43 14.99 -21.70
CA SER A 85 5.57 13.93 -22.71
C SER A 85 6.46 12.77 -22.22
N GLY A 86 6.57 12.61 -20.90
CA GLY A 86 7.46 11.64 -20.27
C GLY A 86 7.10 10.19 -20.60
N ASP A 87 5.84 9.89 -20.88
CA ASP A 87 5.34 8.60 -21.36
C ASP A 87 5.94 8.27 -22.73
N ILE A 88 5.81 9.18 -23.70
CA ILE A 88 6.33 9.04 -25.06
C ILE A 88 7.85 8.87 -25.03
N GLU A 89 8.55 9.65 -24.20
CA GLU A 89 10.01 9.54 -24.07
C GLU A 89 10.44 8.23 -23.42
N PHE A 90 9.73 7.76 -22.39
CA PHE A 90 9.98 6.49 -21.74
C PHE A 90 9.79 5.33 -22.72
N GLU A 91 8.67 5.29 -23.44
CA GLU A 91 8.37 4.27 -24.45
C GLU A 91 9.46 4.23 -25.53
N LYS A 92 9.83 5.38 -26.11
CA LYS A 92 10.91 5.46 -27.11
C LYS A 92 12.25 4.90 -26.59
N ARG A 93 12.58 5.15 -25.32
CA ARG A 93 13.80 4.60 -24.72
C ARG A 93 13.75 3.09 -24.57
N ILE A 94 12.59 2.55 -24.18
CA ILE A 94 12.39 1.10 -24.06
C ILE A 94 12.47 0.43 -25.45
N GLU A 95 11.78 0.98 -26.46
CA GLU A 95 11.84 0.48 -27.84
C GLU A 95 13.27 0.50 -28.38
N SER A 96 13.98 1.62 -28.19
CA SER A 96 15.37 1.76 -28.61
C SER A 96 16.29 0.74 -27.94
N PHE A 97 16.07 0.44 -26.65
CA PHE A 97 16.85 -0.55 -25.92
C PHE A 97 16.59 -1.98 -26.43
N ILE A 98 15.33 -2.35 -26.67
CA ILE A 98 14.94 -3.68 -27.16
C ILE A 98 15.52 -3.90 -28.57
N ASN A 99 15.38 -2.91 -29.45
CA ASN A 99 15.83 -2.99 -30.84
C ASN A 99 17.36 -2.86 -31.00
N LYS A 100 18.10 -2.61 -29.92
CA LYS A 100 19.57 -2.50 -29.94
C LYS A 100 20.30 -3.85 -29.90
N LYS A 101 19.59 -4.97 -29.66
CA LYS A 101 20.18 -6.32 -29.69
C LYS A 101 19.96 -7.00 -31.03
N GLU A 102 20.66 -6.54 -32.06
CA GLU A 102 21.10 -7.33 -33.22
C GLU A 102 22.29 -6.61 -33.90
N VAL A 103 23.49 -6.81 -33.36
CA VAL A 103 24.77 -6.86 -34.11
C VAL A 103 25.71 -7.82 -33.41
#